data_AF-A0A836T177-F1
#
_entry.id   AF-A0A836T177-F1
#
_cell.length_a   1.000
_cell.length_b   1.000
_cell.length_c   1.000
_cell.angle_alpha   90.00
_cell.angle_beta   90.00
_cell.angle_gamma   90.00
#
_symmetry.space_group_name_H-M   'P 1'
#
loop_
_entity.id
_entity.type
_entity.pdbx_description
1 polymer ?
#
loop_
_entity_poly.entity_id
_entity_poly.type
_entity_poly.pdbx_seq_one_letter_code
_entity_poly.pdbx_strand_id
1 'polypeptide(L)' 'SEDAETAVRALQNHPQGSEACIIGEVLEEPEGMVFLRTALGGHRVLDMLVGDPLPRIC' A
#
# COMPACT_ATOMS: atom_id res chain seq x y z
N SER A 1 11.31 8.32 4.15
CA SER A 1 12.10 9.07 3.14
C SER A 1 11.69 10.53 3.22
N GLU A 2 12.63 11.46 3.11
CA GLU A 2 12.37 12.91 3.12
C GLU A 2 11.37 13.32 2.03
N ASP A 3 11.39 12.63 0.88
CA ASP A 3 10.50 12.92 -0.25
C ASP A 3 9.08 12.36 -0.11
N ALA A 4 8.85 11.43 0.83
CA ALA A 4 7.58 10.72 0.92
C ALA A 4 6.42 11.67 1.23
N GLU A 5 6.61 12.61 2.16
CA GLU A 5 5.60 13.61 2.50
C GLU A 5 5.35 14.59 1.35
N THR A 6 6.41 15.00 0.66
CA THR A 6 6.32 15.90 -0.51
C THR A 6 5.51 15.25 -1.63
N ALA A 7 5.76 13.98 -1.91
CA ALA A 7 5.00 13.22 -2.90
C ALA A 7 3.52 13.08 -2.53
N VAL A 8 3.21 12.74 -1.27
CA VAL A 8 1.82 12.63 -0.81
C VAL A 8 1.09 13.98 -0.91
N ARG A 9 1.73 15.08 -0.50
CA ARG A 9 1.13 16.42 -0.64
C ARG A 9 0.85 16.78 -2.10
N ALA A 10 1.74 16.43 -3.01
CA ALA A 10 1.53 16.64 -4.44
C ALA A 10 0.31 15.87 -4.97
N LEU A 11 0.12 14.62 -4.53
CA LEU A 11 -1.06 13.81 -4.88
C LEU A 11 -2.35 14.39 -4.28
N GLN A 12 -2.31 14.82 -3.02
CA GLN A 12 -3.46 15.40 -2.32
C GLN A 12 -3.95 16.72 -2.94
N ASN A 13 -3.07 17.45 -3.64
CA ASN A 13 -3.47 18.65 -4.39
C ASN A 13 -4.29 18.34 -5.65
N HIS A 14 -4.36 17.07 -6.08
CA HIS A 14 -5.19 16.64 -7.19
C HIS A 14 -6.56 16.16 -6.67
N PRO A 15 -7.71 16.50 -7.30
CA PRO A 15 -9.03 16.09 -6.81
C PRO A 15 -9.18 14.57 -6.60
N GLN A 16 -8.62 13.76 -7.51
CA GLN A 16 -8.64 12.30 -7.42
C GLN A 16 -7.63 11.71 -6.41
N GLY A 17 -6.71 12.53 -5.89
CA GLY A 17 -5.66 12.11 -4.95
C GLY A 17 -5.84 12.66 -3.54
N SER A 18 -6.96 13.31 -3.24
CA SER A 18 -7.25 13.96 -1.95
C SER A 18 -7.09 13.05 -0.72
N GLU A 19 -7.26 11.74 -0.90
CA GLU A 19 -7.09 10.73 0.15
C GLU A 19 -5.75 9.96 0.09
N ALA A 20 -4.80 10.41 -0.75
CA ALA A 20 -3.50 9.76 -0.84
C ALA A 20 -2.80 9.75 0.53
N CYS A 21 -2.20 8.62 0.88
CA CYS A 21 -1.49 8.46 2.14
C CYS A 21 -0.35 7.45 1.99
N ILE A 22 0.58 7.47 2.93
CA ILE A 22 1.63 6.46 3.05
C ILE A 22 1.02 5.21 3.68
N ILE A 23 1.12 4.08 3.00
CA ILE A 23 0.54 2.79 3.45
C ILE A 23 1.59 1.81 4.01
N GLY A 24 2.87 2.14 3.91
CA GLY A 24 3.95 1.28 4.37
C GLY A 24 5.32 1.75 3.92
N GLU A 25 6.29 0.87 4.05
CA GLU A 25 7.69 1.08 3.71
C GLU A 25 8.28 -0.19 3.10
N VAL A 26 9.40 -0.04 2.39
CA VAL A 26 10.18 -1.17 1.88
C VAL A 26 11.25 -1.48 2.90
N LEU A 27 11.34 -2.74 3.29
CA LEU A 27 12.39 -3.28 4.16
C LEU A 27 13.35 -4.11 3.32
N GLU A 28 14.61 -4.21 3.74
CA GLU A 28 15.64 -4.99 3.03
C GLU A 28 15.32 -6.50 3.05
N GLU A 29 14.75 -6.99 4.14
CA GLU A 29 14.39 -8.40 4.32
C GLU A 29 13.05 -8.54 5.05
N PRO A 30 12.31 -9.64 4.82
CA PRO A 30 12.57 -10.67 3.80
C PRO A 30 12.16 -10.22 2.40
N GLU A 31 13.00 -10.52 1.41
CA GLU A 31 12.73 -10.21 0.00
C GLU A 31 11.50 -10.98 -0.51
N GLY A 32 10.72 -10.34 -1.39
CA GLY A 32 9.59 -10.98 -2.06
C GLY A 32 8.35 -11.20 -1.18
N MET A 33 8.32 -10.64 0.02
CA MET A 33 7.18 -10.72 0.93
C MET A 33 6.56 -9.35 1.19
N VAL A 34 5.23 -9.34 1.36
CA VAL A 34 4.47 -8.16 1.76
C VAL A 34 3.75 -8.47 3.07
N PHE A 35 3.89 -7.59 4.07
CA PHE A 35 3.25 -7.76 5.36
C PHE A 35 2.23 -6.66 5.59
N LEU A 36 1.00 -7.05 5.94
CA LEU A 36 -0.05 -6.15 6.37
C LEU A 36 -0.03 -6.01 7.89
N ARG A 37 0.16 -4.78 8.38
CA ARG A 37 -0.05 -4.47 9.80
C ARG A 37 -1.55 -4.33 10.07
N THR A 38 -2.08 -5.25 10.86
CA THR A 38 -3.49 -5.26 11.25
C THR A 38 -3.80 -4.17 12.28
N ALA A 39 -5.07 -3.80 12.41
CA ALA A 39 -5.52 -2.84 13.43
C ALA A 39 -5.24 -3.30 14.88
N LEU A 40 -5.07 -4.61 15.09
CA LEU A 40 -4.71 -5.20 16.38
C LEU A 40 -3.20 -5.17 16.66
N GLY A 41 -2.39 -4.64 15.74
CA GLY A 41 -0.94 -4.52 15.87
C GLY A 41 -0.13 -5.75 15.42
N GLY A 42 -0.80 -6.85 15.07
CA GLY A 42 -0.15 -8.03 14.49
C GLY A 42 0.13 -7.87 12.99
N HIS A 43 1.00 -8.73 12.44
CA HIS A 43 1.30 -8.80 11.02
C HIS A 43 0.67 -10.03 10.36
N ARG A 44 0.20 -9.86 9.12
CA ARG A 44 -0.25 -10.96 8.24
C ARG A 44 0.50 -10.89 6.91
N VAL A 45 0.94 -12.02 6.38
CA VAL A 45 1.50 -12.10 5.02
C VAL A 45 0.39 -11.82 4.02
N LEU A 46 0.63 -10.89 3.10
CA LEU A 46 -0.26 -10.58 1.99
C LEU A 46 0.21 -11.35 0.77
N ASP A 47 -0.41 -12.51 0.55
CA ASP A 47 -0.12 -13.35 -0.60
C ASP A 47 -0.75 -12.80 -1.89
N MET A 48 -0.16 -13.18 -3.02
CA MET A 48 -0.76 -12.93 -4.34
C MET A 48 -2.11 -13.64 -4.46
N LEU A 49 -3.08 -12.97 -5.08
CA LEU A 49 -4.35 -13.60 -5.41
C LEU A 49 -4.12 -14.77 -6.37
N VAL A 50 -4.84 -15.87 -6.14
CA VAL A 50 -4.82 -17.06 -7.04
C VAL A 50 -5.43 -16.72 -8.41
N GLY A 51 -6.25 -15.66 -8.49
CA GLY A 51 -6.85 -15.09 -9.69
C GLY A 51 -7.72 -13.88 -9.34
N ASP A 52 -8.29 -13.20 -10.34
CA ASP A 52 -9.27 -12.14 -10.09
C ASP A 52 -10.60 -12.77 -9.62
N PRO A 53 -11.12 -12.41 -8.43
CA PRO A 53 -12.33 -13.03 -7.89
C PRO A 53 -13.61 -12.59 -8.62
N LEU A 54 -13.59 -11.52 -9.43
CA LEU A 54 -14.78 -10.93 -10.01
C LEU A 54 -14.76 -11.00 -11.55
N PRO A 55 -15.72 -11.68 -12.19
CA PRO A 55 -15.80 -11.69 -13.64
C PRO A 55 -16.14 -10.28 -14.15
N ARG A 56 -15.37 -9.77 -15.12
CA ARG A 56 -15.60 -8.49 -15.82
C ARG A 56 -15.54 -7.25 -14.91
N ILE A 57 -14.61 -7.23 -13.95
CA ILE A 57 -14.42 -6.09 -13.04
C ILE A 57 -13.73 -4.88 -13.69
N CYS A 58 -13.23 -5.02 -14.92
CA CYS A 58 -12.62 -3.97 -15.73
C CYS A 58 -13.20 -3.91 -17.14
#